data_AF-A0A8S0V3M7-F1
#
_entry.id   AF-A0A8S0V3M7-F1
#
_cell.length_a   1.000
_cell.length_b   1.000
_cell.length_c   1.000
_cell.angle_alpha   90.00
_cell.angle_beta   90.00
_cell.angle_gamma   90.00
#
_symmetry.space_group_name_H-M   'P 1'
#
loop_
_entity.id
_entity.type
_entity.pdbx_description
1 polymer ?
#
loop_
_entity_poly.entity_id
_entity_poly.type
_entity_poly.pdbx_seq_one_letter_code
_entity_poly.pdbx_strand_id
1 'polypeptide(L)'
;MRAEVLQVVSVPDSLLERQYDFNAMNWKETFALVARVSPEPRKIYQVWTMENSSVGKEHWNKKFTLEPDHIFYRTVNSVNGKFILRRHRTLILYDVENRDTKTVGRVKFPVLGAHYYVESLMSIKGFNHFGDDARRRWNEQELELNTGQELLE
;
A
#
# COMPACT_ATOMS: atom_id res chain seq x y z
N MET A 1 -1.44 -11.37 30.58
CA MET A 1 -1.98 -12.01 29.36
C MET A 1 -2.45 -10.92 28.42
N ARG A 2 -1.90 -10.80 27.22
CA ARG A 2 -2.54 -10.01 26.15
C ARG A 2 -3.60 -10.91 25.53
N ALA A 3 -4.88 -10.54 25.66
CA ALA A 3 -5.93 -11.21 24.92
C ALA A 3 -5.80 -10.79 23.45
N GLU A 4 -5.64 -11.76 22.55
CA GLU A 4 -5.76 -11.54 21.12
C GLU A 4 -7.24 -11.30 20.82
N VAL A 5 -7.57 -10.12 20.27
CA VAL A 5 -8.96 -9.76 19.97
C VAL A 5 -9.06 -9.34 18.52
N LEU A 6 -9.89 -10.06 17.75
CA LEU A 6 -10.32 -9.65 16.42
C LEU A 6 -11.57 -8.78 16.57
N GLN A 7 -11.52 -7.53 16.11
CA GLN A 7 -12.65 -6.60 16.16
C GLN A 7 -13.01 -6.12 14.75
N VAL A 8 -14.31 -5.96 14.51
CA VAL A 8 -14.85 -5.32 13.31
C VAL A 8 -15.39 -3.97 13.73
N VAL A 9 -14.92 -2.90 13.10
CA VAL A 9 -15.39 -1.54 13.37
C VAL A 9 -16.13 -1.02 12.16
N SER A 10 -17.35 -0.52 12.38
CA SER A 10 -18.16 0.10 11.33
C SER A 10 -17.43 1.27 10.71
N VAL A 11 -17.43 1.37 9.38
CA VAL A 11 -16.87 2.54 8.67
C VAL A 11 -17.83 3.75 8.79
N PRO A 12 -17.34 5.00 8.63
CA PRO A 12 -18.20 6.19 8.60
C PRO A 12 -19.31 6.11 7.55
N ASP A 13 -20.55 6.47 7.92
CA ASP A 13 -21.71 6.44 6.99
C ASP A 13 -21.48 7.28 5.73
N SER A 14 -20.87 8.45 5.89
CA SER A 14 -20.50 9.34 4.76
C SER A 14 -19.57 8.70 3.72
N LEU A 15 -18.88 7.62 4.10
CA LEU A 15 -18.06 6.85 3.19
C LEU A 15 -18.85 5.73 2.50
N LEU A 16 -19.83 5.12 3.16
CA LEU A 16 -20.67 4.07 2.56
C LEU A 16 -21.44 4.57 1.33
N GLU A 17 -21.84 5.85 1.33
CA GLU A 17 -22.59 6.46 0.23
C GLU A 17 -21.75 6.78 -1.01
N ARG A 18 -20.41 6.82 -0.88
CA ARG A 18 -19.50 7.43 -1.88
C ARG A 18 -18.39 6.49 -2.37
N GLN A 19 -18.35 5.25 -1.89
CA GLN A 19 -17.12 4.47 -1.93
C GLN A 19 -16.93 3.58 -3.16
N TYR A 20 -15.67 3.59 -3.61
CA TYR A 20 -15.13 2.63 -4.56
C TYR A 20 -14.18 1.61 -3.89
N ASP A 21 -13.39 2.02 -2.88
CA ASP A 21 -12.50 1.16 -2.09
C ASP A 21 -11.99 1.83 -0.79
N PHE A 22 -11.66 1.02 0.22
CA PHE A 22 -11.06 1.44 1.49
C PHE A 22 -10.09 0.40 2.04
N ASN A 23 -9.12 0.85 2.84
CA ASN A 23 -8.14 0.00 3.52
C ASN A 23 -7.91 0.47 4.95
N ALA A 24 -7.71 -0.49 5.86
CA ALA A 24 -7.20 -0.20 7.19
C ALA A 24 -5.70 0.10 7.13
N MET A 25 -5.24 0.99 8.01
CA MET A 25 -3.82 1.24 8.22
C MET A 25 -3.56 1.69 9.66
N ASN A 26 -2.29 1.68 10.05
CA ASN A 26 -1.86 2.43 11.22
C ASN A 26 -1.50 3.86 10.79
N TRP A 27 -1.81 4.85 11.63
CA TRP A 27 -1.38 6.24 11.49
C TRP A 27 -0.80 6.69 12.83
N LYS A 28 0.52 6.92 12.92
CA LYS A 28 1.17 7.34 14.18
C LYS A 28 0.69 6.49 15.37
N GLU A 29 0.76 5.18 15.19
CA GLU A 29 0.34 4.15 16.18
C GLU A 29 -1.17 4.07 16.49
N THR A 30 -2.00 4.85 15.82
CA THR A 30 -3.47 4.76 15.92
C THR A 30 -4.09 4.00 14.76
N PHE A 31 -5.20 3.31 15.03
CA PHE A 31 -5.99 2.67 13.99
C PHE A 31 -6.63 3.72 13.08
N ALA A 32 -6.45 3.55 11.78
CA ALA A 32 -6.89 4.49 10.76
C ALA A 32 -7.50 3.78 9.56
N LEU A 33 -8.35 4.51 8.86
CA LEU A 33 -8.99 4.12 7.62
C LEU A 33 -8.57 5.10 6.53
N VAL A 34 -8.16 4.57 5.39
CA VAL A 34 -8.04 5.35 4.15
C VAL A 34 -9.14 4.93 3.19
N ALA A 35 -9.88 5.89 2.66
CA ALA A 35 -10.96 5.64 1.71
C ALA A 35 -10.80 6.50 0.46
N ARG A 36 -10.97 5.91 -0.72
CA ARG A 36 -11.11 6.67 -1.96
C ARG A 36 -12.54 7.18 -2.06
N VAL A 37 -12.68 8.49 -2.28
CA VAL A 37 -13.98 9.18 -2.26
C VAL A 37 -14.36 9.83 -3.59
N SER A 38 -13.53 9.65 -4.64
CA SER A 38 -13.82 10.16 -5.98
C SER A 38 -13.67 9.07 -7.04
N PRO A 39 -14.49 9.12 -8.11
CA PRO A 39 -14.30 8.27 -9.29
C PRO A 39 -13.02 8.62 -10.05
N GLU A 40 -12.53 7.64 -10.81
CA GLU A 40 -11.48 7.86 -11.82
C GLU A 40 -11.88 9.00 -12.78
N PRO A 41 -10.91 9.81 -13.28
CA PRO A 41 -9.46 9.68 -13.10
C PRO A 41 -8.92 10.35 -11.83
N ARG A 42 -9.79 11.07 -11.09
CA ARG A 42 -9.38 11.87 -9.94
C ARG A 42 -9.28 10.96 -8.72
N LYS A 43 -8.12 10.93 -8.06
CA LYS A 43 -7.86 10.03 -6.92
C LYS A 43 -7.81 10.79 -5.62
N ILE A 44 -8.97 11.14 -5.10
CA ILE A 44 -9.10 11.81 -3.81
C ILE A 44 -9.27 10.75 -2.73
N TYR A 45 -8.41 10.79 -1.72
CA TYR A 45 -8.51 9.96 -0.53
C TYR A 45 -8.84 10.80 0.69
N GLN A 46 -9.59 10.20 1.60
CA GLN A 46 -9.78 10.72 2.95
C GLN A 46 -9.15 9.77 3.94
N VAL A 47 -8.42 10.35 4.91
CA VAL A 47 -7.86 9.62 6.04
C VAL A 47 -8.68 9.92 7.28
N TRP A 48 -9.10 8.87 7.94
CA TRP A 48 -9.89 8.90 9.17
C TRP A 48 -9.14 8.12 10.25
N THR A 49 -9.15 8.61 11.48
CA THR A 49 -8.59 7.88 12.64
C THR A 49 -9.68 7.60 13.64
N MET A 50 -9.55 6.50 14.35
CA MET A 50 -10.41 6.24 15.50
C MET A 50 -9.93 7.05 16.69
N GLU A 51 -10.81 7.82 17.30
CA GLU A 51 -10.55 8.48 18.56
C GLU A 51 -11.46 7.90 19.64
N ASN A 52 -10.86 7.65 20.82
CA ASN A 52 -11.63 7.34 22.01
C ASN A 52 -12.10 8.65 22.60
N SER A 53 -13.41 8.86 22.63
CA SER A 53 -13.97 9.95 23.42
C SER A 53 -13.67 9.75 24.91
N SER A 54 -13.73 10.82 25.70
CA SER A 54 -13.63 10.76 27.16
C SER A 54 -14.66 9.83 27.82
N VAL A 55 -15.69 9.42 27.07
CA VAL A 55 -16.78 8.53 27.49
C VAL A 55 -16.60 7.09 26.95
N GLY A 56 -15.43 6.77 26.38
CA GLY A 56 -15.13 5.44 25.85
C GLY A 56 -15.90 5.05 24.58
N LYS A 57 -16.59 6.00 23.93
CA LYS A 57 -17.18 5.77 22.61
C LYS A 57 -16.14 6.01 21.53
N GLU A 58 -15.88 4.96 20.77
CA GLU A 58 -15.13 5.00 19.52
C GLU A 58 -15.91 5.83 18.48
N HIS A 59 -15.24 6.81 17.90
CA HIS A 59 -15.80 7.58 16.80
C HIS A 59 -14.71 7.91 15.77
N TRP A 60 -15.12 7.90 14.51
CA TRP A 60 -14.25 8.28 13.41
C TRP A 60 -14.10 9.79 13.34
N ASN A 61 -12.85 10.24 13.29
CA ASN A 61 -12.51 11.62 13.04
C ASN A 61 -11.80 11.75 11.68
N LYS A 62 -12.34 12.57 10.78
CA LYS A 62 -11.70 12.84 9.48
C LYS A 62 -10.49 13.73 9.73
N LYS A 63 -9.29 13.20 9.50
CA LYS A 63 -8.05 13.95 9.69
C LYS A 63 -7.80 14.90 8.54
N PHE A 64 -7.80 14.39 7.30
CA PHE A 64 -7.55 15.21 6.13
C PHE A 64 -8.04 14.55 4.85
N THR A 65 -8.08 15.35 3.79
CA THR A 65 -8.32 14.92 2.42
C THR A 65 -7.04 15.15 1.63
N LEU A 66 -6.65 14.17 0.82
CA LEU A 66 -5.46 14.22 -0.01
C LEU A 66 -5.84 13.88 -1.45
N GLU A 67 -5.19 14.55 -2.39
CA GLU A 67 -5.20 14.22 -3.81
C GLU A 67 -3.74 14.04 -4.18
N PRO A 68 -3.26 12.80 -4.37
CA PRO A 68 -1.89 12.59 -4.80
C PRO A 68 -1.71 13.25 -6.16
N ASP A 69 -0.66 14.05 -6.27
CA ASP A 69 -0.21 14.73 -7.48
C ASP A 69 0.49 13.79 -8.48
N HIS A 70 0.57 12.50 -8.15
CA HIS A 70 1.16 11.48 -8.98
C HIS A 70 0.10 10.63 -9.69
N ILE A 71 0.38 10.32 -10.96
CA ILE A 71 -0.42 9.35 -11.72
C ILE A 71 -0.03 7.94 -11.29
N PHE A 72 -0.97 7.20 -10.71
CA PHE A 72 -0.82 5.79 -10.38
C PHE A 72 -2.11 5.03 -10.70
N TYR A 73 -2.06 3.71 -10.78
CA TYR A 73 -3.17 2.84 -11.14
C TYR A 73 -4.03 2.47 -9.93
N ARG A 74 -3.41 1.97 -8.84
CA ARG A 74 -4.12 1.59 -7.61
C ARG A 74 -3.24 1.69 -6.38
N THR A 75 -3.86 1.77 -5.22
CA THR A 75 -3.23 1.51 -3.92
C THR A 75 -3.07 0.00 -3.74
N VAL A 76 -1.89 -0.43 -3.29
CA VAL A 76 -1.53 -1.85 -3.08
C VAL A 76 -1.50 -2.19 -1.59
N ASN A 77 -1.06 -1.25 -0.76
CA ASN A 77 -1.00 -1.38 0.69
C ASN A 77 -0.95 0.02 1.32
N SER A 78 -1.30 0.11 2.61
CA SER A 78 -1.17 1.31 3.44
C SER A 78 -0.52 0.95 4.78
N VAL A 79 0.55 1.65 5.15
CA VAL A 79 1.38 1.34 6.31
C VAL A 79 1.90 2.61 6.96
N ASN A 80 1.59 2.81 8.25
CA ASN A 80 2.07 3.92 9.07
C ASN A 80 2.11 5.30 8.36
N GLY A 81 0.96 5.73 7.83
CA GLY A 81 0.84 6.99 7.10
C GLY A 81 1.49 7.04 5.71
N LYS A 82 1.86 5.88 5.14
CA LYS A 82 2.41 5.77 3.80
C LYS A 82 1.54 4.87 2.93
N PHE A 83 1.46 5.17 1.64
CA PHE A 83 0.82 4.31 0.65
C PHE A 83 1.85 3.61 -0.21
N ILE A 84 1.60 2.34 -0.53
CA ILE A 84 2.26 1.66 -1.63
C ILE A 84 1.35 1.82 -2.85
N LEU A 85 1.78 2.66 -3.79
CA LEU A 85 1.08 2.95 -5.02
C LEU A 85 1.69 2.16 -6.16
N ARG A 86 0.87 1.64 -7.07
CA ARG A 86 1.34 1.03 -8.30
C ARG A 86 1.25 2.02 -9.45
N ARG A 87 2.38 2.40 -10.03
CA ARG A 87 2.48 3.18 -11.28
C ARG A 87 3.11 2.31 -12.36
N HIS A 88 2.30 1.81 -13.29
CA HIS A 88 2.71 0.81 -14.30
C HIS A 88 3.42 -0.41 -13.66
N ARG A 89 4.71 -0.56 -13.94
CA ARG A 89 5.60 -1.62 -13.44
C ARG A 89 6.40 -1.18 -12.21
N THR A 90 6.08 -0.04 -11.60
CA THR A 90 6.80 0.51 -10.45
C THR A 90 5.90 0.56 -9.23
N LEU A 91 6.46 0.19 -8.07
CA LEU A 91 5.87 0.44 -6.77
C LEU A 91 6.51 1.68 -6.16
N ILE A 92 5.66 2.62 -5.76
CA ILE A 92 6.05 3.89 -5.16
C ILE A 92 5.53 3.89 -3.73
N LEU A 93 6.41 4.10 -2.77
CA LEU A 93 6.05 4.51 -1.42
C LEU A 93 5.77 6.01 -1.45
N TYR A 94 4.54 6.39 -1.12
CA TYR A 94 4.09 7.77 -1.03
C TYR A 94 3.87 8.11 0.45
N ASP A 95 4.63 9.07 0.96
CA ASP A 95 4.43 9.61 2.29
C ASP A 95 3.26 10.59 2.26
N VAL A 96 2.21 10.29 3.03
CA VAL A 96 0.98 11.08 2.96
C VAL A 96 1.12 12.46 3.59
N GLU A 97 1.96 12.59 4.61
CA GLU A 97 2.18 13.83 5.35
C GLU A 97 3.09 14.76 4.55
N ASN A 98 4.23 14.25 4.09
CA ASN A 98 5.24 15.04 3.39
C ASN A 98 4.99 15.16 1.89
N ARG A 99 4.12 14.30 1.33
CA ARG A 99 3.89 14.14 -0.13
C ARG A 99 5.13 13.71 -0.90
N ASP A 100 6.11 13.14 -0.20
CA ASP A 100 7.32 12.61 -0.80
C ASP A 100 7.10 11.23 -1.39
N THR A 101 7.88 10.91 -2.43
CA THR A 101 7.86 9.59 -3.04
C THR A 101 9.22 8.92 -3.08
N LYS A 102 9.19 7.60 -2.94
CA LYS A 102 10.35 6.73 -3.11
C LYS A 102 9.95 5.49 -3.92
N THR A 103 10.75 5.14 -4.91
CA THR A 103 10.58 3.83 -5.58
C THR A 103 11.04 2.72 -4.64
N VAL A 104 10.16 1.75 -4.39
CA VAL A 104 10.41 0.62 -3.47
C VAL A 104 10.38 -0.74 -4.15
N GLY A 105 10.01 -0.81 -5.41
CA GLY A 105 10.06 -2.05 -6.17
C GLY A 105 9.60 -1.92 -7.61
N ARG A 106 9.76 -3.00 -8.38
CA ARG A 106 9.23 -3.14 -9.74
C ARG A 106 8.46 -4.45 -9.88
N VAL A 107 7.41 -4.46 -10.69
CA VAL A 107 6.53 -5.60 -10.95
C VAL A 107 6.32 -5.85 -12.44
N LYS A 108 6.42 -7.11 -12.87
CA LYS A 108 6.12 -7.50 -14.27
C LYS A 108 4.61 -7.63 -14.54
N PHE A 109 3.85 -8.23 -13.63
CA PHE A 109 2.44 -8.60 -13.82
C PHE A 109 1.56 -8.06 -12.68
N PRO A 110 0.22 -7.95 -12.85
CA PRO A 110 -0.67 -7.69 -11.72
C PRO A 110 -0.46 -8.76 -10.67
N VAL A 111 0.01 -8.35 -9.49
CA VAL A 111 0.33 -9.30 -8.44
C VAL A 111 -0.95 -9.66 -7.72
N LEU A 112 -1.35 -10.92 -7.86
CA LEU A 112 -2.36 -11.58 -7.05
C LEU A 112 -1.65 -12.05 -5.77
N GLY A 113 -1.89 -11.36 -4.66
CA GLY A 113 -1.26 -11.70 -3.39
C GLY A 113 -1.55 -10.69 -2.29
N ALA A 114 -1.39 -11.12 -1.04
CA ALA A 114 -1.35 -10.22 0.10
C ALA A 114 0.02 -9.53 0.13
N HIS A 115 0.01 -8.20 0.06
CA HIS A 115 1.23 -7.40 0.06
C HIS A 115 1.44 -6.83 1.45
N TYR A 116 2.68 -6.79 1.92
CA TYR A 116 3.07 -6.05 3.11
C TYR A 116 4.33 -5.24 2.81
N TYR A 117 4.50 -4.11 3.47
CA TYR A 117 5.71 -3.29 3.41
C TYR A 117 6.33 -3.25 4.79
N VAL A 118 7.65 -3.45 4.84
CA VAL A 118 8.44 -3.37 6.06
C VAL A 118 9.76 -2.69 5.75
N GLU A 119 10.23 -1.83 6.65
CA GLU A 119 11.56 -1.22 6.52
C GLU A 119 12.63 -2.27 6.83
N SER A 120 13.79 -2.17 6.17
CA SER A 120 14.81 -3.23 6.12
C SER A 120 15.36 -3.68 7.48
N LEU A 121 15.19 -2.89 8.54
CA LEU A 121 15.54 -3.27 9.92
C LEU A 121 14.60 -4.30 10.53
N MET A 122 13.44 -4.54 9.92
CA MET A 122 12.34 -5.38 10.44
C MET A 122 11.99 -6.53 9.47
N SER A 123 12.92 -6.93 8.59
CA SER A 123 12.67 -7.96 7.57
C SER A 123 12.07 -9.24 8.18
N ILE A 124 10.95 -9.70 7.63
CA ILE A 124 10.31 -10.94 8.06
C ILE A 124 11.05 -12.11 7.40
N LYS A 125 11.63 -13.00 8.21
CA LYS A 125 12.27 -14.22 7.69
C LYS A 125 11.25 -15.10 6.97
N GLY A 126 11.65 -15.69 5.85
CA GLY A 126 10.82 -16.62 5.08
C GLY A 126 9.97 -15.98 3.99
N PHE A 127 10.02 -14.66 3.83
CA PHE A 127 9.36 -13.93 2.74
C PHE A 127 10.40 -13.37 1.77
N ASN A 128 10.15 -13.53 0.48
CA ASN A 128 11.00 -12.94 -0.56
C ASN A 128 10.70 -11.44 -0.67
N HIS A 129 11.73 -10.62 -0.87
CA HIS A 129 11.48 -9.23 -1.19
C HIS A 129 10.75 -9.12 -2.51
N PHE A 130 9.80 -8.19 -2.53
CA PHE A 130 8.96 -7.97 -3.68
C PHE A 130 9.80 -7.45 -4.86
N GLY A 131 9.90 -8.25 -5.93
CA GLY A 131 10.74 -7.96 -7.09
C GLY A 131 12.05 -8.74 -7.15
N ASP A 132 12.43 -9.50 -6.13
CA ASP A 132 13.60 -10.39 -6.18
C ASP A 132 13.36 -11.57 -7.12
N ASP A 133 12.15 -12.16 -7.11
CA ASP A 133 11.78 -13.20 -8.08
C ASP A 133 11.73 -12.66 -9.52
N ALA A 134 11.37 -11.38 -9.69
CA ALA A 134 11.37 -10.73 -10.99
C ALA A 134 12.80 -10.39 -11.47
N ARG A 135 13.70 -10.02 -10.55
CA ARG A 135 15.14 -9.84 -10.84
C ARG A 135 15.81 -11.15 -11.18
N ARG A 136 15.56 -12.21 -10.40
CA ARG A 136 16.13 -13.54 -10.62
C ARG A 136 15.74 -14.09 -11.99
N ARG A 137 14.44 -14.06 -12.33
CA ARG A 137 13.95 -14.47 -13.65
C ARG A 137 14.38 -13.56 -14.80
N TRP A 138 14.62 -12.27 -14.55
CA TRP A 138 15.18 -11.37 -15.57
C TRP A 138 16.63 -11.74 -15.87
N ASN A 139 17.43 -11.96 -14.83
CA ASN A 139 18.82 -12.36 -14.96
C ASN A 139 18.94 -13.75 -15.59
N GLU A 140 18.06 -14.70 -15.26
CA GLU A 140 17.99 -16.02 -15.90
C GLU A 140 17.65 -15.92 -17.40
N GLN A 141 16.68 -15.09 -17.78
CA GLN A 141 16.35 -14.83 -19.20
C GLN A 141 17.47 -14.13 -19.97
N GLU A 142 18.18 -13.17 -19.37
CA GLU A 142 19.35 -12.54 -20.00
C GLU A 142 20.53 -13.51 -20.14
N LEU A 143 20.74 -14.40 -19.16
CA LEU A 143 21.75 -15.46 -19.26
C LEU A 143 21.44 -16.45 -20.39
N GLU A 144 20.18 -16.87 -20.54
CA GLU A 144 19.74 -17.76 -21.63
C GLU A 144 19.89 -17.10 -23.00
N LEU A 145 19.60 -15.81 -23.12
CA LEU A 145 19.77 -15.06 -24.38
C LEU A 145 21.25 -14.88 -24.76
N ASN A 146 22.11 -14.61 -23.78
CA ASN A 146 23.55 -14.41 -24.03
C ASN A 146 24.29 -15.73 -24.30
N THR A 147 23.94 -16.81 -23.60
CA THR A 147 24.53 -18.15 -23.84
C THR A 147 24.01 -18.80 -25.13
N GLY A 148 22.80 -18.45 -25.59
CA GLY A 148 22.29 -18.84 -26.90
C GLY A 148 23.00 -18.16 -28.07
N GLN A 149 23.63 -17.00 -27.87
CA GLN A 149 24.45 -16.32 -28.90
C GLN A 149 25.88 -16.88 -28.98
N GLU A 150 26.47 -17.32 -27.87
CA GLU A 150 27.82 -17.93 -27.87
C GLU A 150 27.89 -19.33 -28.48
N LEU A 151 26.75 -20.00 -28.71
CA LEU A 151 26.68 -21.33 -29.35
C LEU A 151 26.42 -21.27 -30.86
N LEU A 152 26.35 -20.06 -31.44
CA LEU A 152 26.08 -19.82 -32.86
C LEU A 152 27.21 -19.07 -33.60
N GLU A 153 28.37 -18.87 -32.96
CA GLU A 153 29.64 -18.47 -33.59
C GLU A 153 30.61 -19.66 -33.70
#